data_AF-A0A813SZQ2-F1
#
_entry.id   AF-A0A813SZQ2-F1
#
_cell.length_a   1.000
_cell.length_b   1.000
_cell.length_c   1.000
_cell.angle_alpha   90.00
_cell.angle_beta   90.00
_cell.angle_gamma   90.00
#
_symmetry.space_group_name_H-M   'P 1'
#
loop_
_entity.id
_entity.type
_entity.pdbx_description
1 polymer ?
#
loop_
_entity_poly.entity_id
_entity_poly.type
_entity_poly.pdbx_seq_one_letter_code
_entity_poly.pdbx_strand_id
1 'polypeptide(L)'
;MFDGQSAPYYKPLEFNFAENQYIREYYRLFGNIDKPVFATGNDISRFDYHYGYSLFAFDLTPDLCSGDQFNLIKSGNLDLALAFSQSLDSSIVVIIYMEYDNLVEINNNYEVSHDYKL
;
A
#
# COMPACT_ATOMS: atom_id res chain seq x y z
N MET A 1 4.06 -4.90 13.96
CA MET A 1 5.16 -4.70 14.93
C MET A 1 6.19 -5.82 14.74
N PHE A 2 7.30 -5.56 14.05
CA PHE A 2 8.47 -6.45 13.98
C PHE A 2 9.58 -5.77 14.80
N ASP A 3 10.10 -6.42 15.84
CA ASP A 3 11.30 -6.00 16.61
C ASP A 3 11.42 -4.50 16.97
N GLY A 4 10.31 -3.82 17.22
CA GLY A 4 10.31 -2.39 17.52
C GLY A 4 10.81 -1.48 16.39
N GLN A 5 11.04 -2.00 15.18
CA GLN A 5 11.31 -1.20 13.99
C GLN A 5 10.13 -1.29 13.02
N SER A 6 9.41 -0.18 12.92
CA SER A 6 8.44 0.05 11.86
C SER A 6 9.15 0.03 10.51
N ALA A 7 8.58 -0.65 9.52
CA ALA A 7 9.00 -0.60 8.11
C ALA A 7 9.11 0.88 7.64
N PRO A 8 9.84 1.19 6.55
CA PRO A 8 10.43 2.51 6.26
C PRO A 8 9.45 3.69 6.01
N TYR A 9 8.16 3.52 6.27
CA TYR A 9 7.19 4.61 6.36
C TYR A 9 7.28 5.34 7.71
N TYR A 10 8.49 5.75 8.11
CA TYR A 10 8.71 6.53 9.33
C TYR A 10 8.14 7.96 9.23
N LYS A 11 7.87 8.43 8.01
CA LYS A 11 7.35 9.77 7.77
C LYS A 11 5.89 9.71 7.32
N PRO A 12 4.96 10.31 8.09
CA PRO A 12 3.57 10.48 7.65
C PRO A 12 3.48 11.09 6.25
N LEU A 13 2.48 10.68 5.48
CA LEU A 13 2.12 11.38 4.25
C LEU A 13 1.47 12.71 4.65
N GLU A 14 2.21 13.80 4.50
CA GLU A 14 1.73 15.16 4.77
C GLU A 14 1.49 15.89 3.44
N PHE A 15 0.23 16.19 3.17
CA PHE A 15 -0.21 16.84 1.93
C PHE A 15 -1.40 17.76 2.21
N ASN A 16 -1.60 18.73 1.31
CA ASN A 16 -2.70 19.67 1.37
C ASN A 16 -3.28 19.88 -0.04
N PHE A 17 -4.48 19.37 -0.28
CA PHE A 17 -5.16 19.55 -1.55
C PHE A 17 -5.47 21.03 -1.83
N ALA A 18 -5.93 21.79 -0.84
CA ALA A 18 -6.29 23.21 -1.00
C ALA A 18 -5.10 24.09 -1.42
N GLU A 19 -3.88 23.74 -0.97
CA GLU A 19 -2.65 24.45 -1.33
C GLU A 19 -1.92 23.84 -2.54
N ASN A 20 -2.52 22.87 -3.24
CA ASN A 20 -1.89 22.11 -4.33
C ASN A 20 -0.60 21.35 -3.94
N GLN A 21 -0.46 21.01 -2.65
CA GLN A 21 0.67 20.29 -2.09
C GLN A 21 0.36 18.79 -1.96
N TYR A 22 0.13 18.11 -3.08
CA TYR A 22 -0.19 16.67 -3.12
C TYR A 22 0.55 15.91 -4.23
N ILE A 23 1.37 16.62 -5.01
CA ILE A 23 1.97 16.07 -6.23
C ILE A 23 2.95 14.93 -5.92
N ARG A 24 3.60 14.97 -4.75
CA ARG A 24 4.50 13.90 -4.29
C ARG A 24 3.71 12.62 -4.06
N GLU A 25 2.55 12.71 -3.43
CA GLU A 25 1.67 11.59 -3.09
C GLU A 25 1.09 10.97 -4.35
N TYR A 26 0.71 11.81 -5.32
CA TYR A 26 0.33 11.35 -6.66
C TYR A 26 1.44 10.53 -7.32
N TYR A 27 2.69 11.01 -7.33
CA TYR A 27 3.80 10.24 -7.88
C TYR A 27 4.13 8.97 -7.08
N ARG A 28 3.96 8.99 -5.75
CA ARG A 28 4.16 7.82 -4.90
C ARG A 28 3.17 6.70 -5.19
N LEU A 29 1.92 7.02 -5.54
CA LEU A 29 0.94 6.01 -5.96
C LEU A 29 1.50 5.15 -7.08
N PHE A 30 2.00 5.77 -8.16
CA PHE A 30 2.54 5.07 -9.32
C PHE A 30 3.87 4.35 -9.02
N GLY A 31 4.74 4.97 -8.23
CA GLY A 31 6.00 4.35 -7.81
C GLY A 31 5.80 3.10 -6.97
N ASN A 32 4.79 3.06 -6.09
CA ASN A 32 4.55 1.93 -5.19
C ASN A 32 3.67 0.82 -5.78
N ILE A 33 3.03 1.03 -6.94
CA ILE A 33 2.31 -0.03 -7.68
C ILE A 33 3.12 -0.57 -8.87
N ASP A 34 4.40 -0.17 -8.95
CA ASP A 34 5.34 -0.49 -10.02
C ASP A 34 4.76 -0.25 -11.43
N LYS A 35 3.98 0.84 -11.58
CA LYS A 35 3.44 1.27 -12.88
C LYS A 35 3.92 2.67 -13.21
N PRO A 36 4.43 2.91 -14.43
CA PRO A 36 4.72 4.26 -14.89
C PRO A 36 3.47 5.15 -14.84
N VAL A 37 3.65 6.42 -14.46
CA VAL A 37 2.58 7.44 -14.38
C VAL A 37 1.81 7.62 -15.70
N PHE A 38 2.43 7.23 -16.83
CA PHE A 38 1.85 7.33 -18.18
C PHE A 38 1.58 5.97 -18.84
N ALA A 39 1.74 4.87 -18.10
CA ALA A 39 1.33 3.55 -18.59
C ALA A 39 -0.20 3.40 -18.51
N THR A 40 -0.75 2.37 -19.18
CA THR A 40 -2.15 1.96 -19.03
C THR A 40 -2.41 1.53 -17.59
N GLY A 41 -2.82 2.50 -16.77
CA GLY A 41 -2.88 2.39 -15.31
C GLY A 41 -4.30 2.46 -14.76
N ASN A 42 -4.38 2.74 -13.45
CA ASN A 42 -5.58 2.81 -12.61
C ASN A 42 -6.61 3.92 -12.96
N ASP A 43 -6.49 4.55 -14.13
CA ASP A 43 -7.36 5.63 -14.65
C ASP A 43 -7.49 6.86 -13.74
N ILE A 44 -6.55 7.06 -12.81
CA ILE A 44 -6.53 8.23 -11.92
C ILE A 44 -5.58 9.28 -12.49
N SER A 45 -6.12 10.34 -13.09
CA SER A 45 -5.31 11.49 -13.47
C SER A 45 -4.92 12.33 -12.26
N ARG A 46 -3.98 13.26 -12.45
CA ARG A 46 -3.64 14.26 -11.43
C ARG A 46 -4.87 15.07 -10.97
N PHE A 47 -5.80 15.37 -11.89
CA PHE A 47 -7.02 16.09 -11.56
C PHE A 47 -7.94 15.22 -10.70
N ASP A 48 -8.16 13.97 -11.09
CA ASP A 48 -8.99 13.04 -10.32
C ASP A 48 -8.45 12.85 -8.90
N TYR A 49 -7.12 12.72 -8.78
CA TYR A 49 -6.43 12.62 -7.50
C TYR A 49 -6.68 13.83 -6.59
N HIS A 50 -6.77 15.05 -7.13
CA HIS A 50 -7.08 16.26 -6.38
C HIS A 50 -8.56 16.34 -5.96
N TYR A 51 -9.46 15.80 -6.78
CA TYR A 51 -10.92 15.87 -6.57
C TYR A 51 -11.49 14.68 -5.78
N GLY A 52 -10.65 13.95 -5.05
CA GLY A 52 -11.08 12.92 -4.10
C GLY A 52 -11.04 11.50 -4.63
N TYR A 53 -10.59 11.26 -5.87
CA TYR A 53 -10.29 9.92 -6.38
C TYR A 53 -8.84 9.53 -6.05
N SER A 54 -8.42 9.77 -4.80
CA SER A 54 -7.04 9.56 -4.35
C SER A 54 -6.85 8.14 -3.83
N LEU A 55 -5.79 7.47 -4.27
CA LEU A 55 -5.30 6.23 -3.67
C LEU A 55 -3.93 6.46 -3.03
N PHE A 56 -3.70 5.82 -1.88
CA PHE A 56 -2.42 5.82 -1.20
C PHE A 56 -1.86 4.41 -1.21
N ALA A 57 -0.84 4.19 -2.04
CA ALA A 57 -0.17 2.90 -2.13
C ALA A 57 1.04 2.84 -1.18
N PHE A 58 1.23 1.69 -0.55
CA PHE A 58 2.34 1.40 0.33
C PHE A 58 2.90 0.04 -0.09
N ASP A 59 4.20 0.00 -0.37
CA ASP A 59 4.97 -1.21 -0.56
C ASP A 59 5.43 -1.72 0.80
N LEU A 60 4.77 -2.79 1.27
CA LEU A 60 5.06 -3.42 2.55
C LEU A 60 6.04 -4.59 2.43
N THR A 61 6.62 -4.81 1.24
CA THR A 61 7.63 -5.85 1.05
C THR A 61 8.88 -5.53 1.89
N PRO A 62 9.54 -6.53 2.51
CA PRO A 62 10.73 -6.30 3.33
C PRO A 62 11.90 -5.67 2.58
N ASP A 63 11.98 -5.91 1.27
CA ASP A 63 13.04 -5.48 0.36
C ASP A 63 12.66 -4.27 -0.50
N LEU A 64 11.41 -3.80 -0.43
CA LEU A 64 10.85 -2.73 -1.27
C LEU A 64 11.04 -3.02 -2.77
N CYS A 65 10.95 -4.30 -3.14
CA CYS A 65 11.26 -4.78 -4.47
C CYS A 65 10.06 -5.52 -5.05
N SER A 66 9.70 -5.16 -6.29
CA SER A 66 8.64 -5.80 -7.06
C SER A 66 9.11 -7.02 -7.87
N GLY A 67 10.36 -7.45 -7.69
CA GLY A 67 10.97 -8.55 -8.46
C GLY A 67 10.73 -9.95 -7.87
N ASP A 68 11.16 -10.99 -8.59
CA ASP A 68 11.04 -12.41 -8.20
C ASP A 68 11.99 -12.82 -7.05
N GLN A 69 12.07 -12.02 -5.98
CA GLN A 69 12.77 -12.40 -4.76
C GLN A 69 11.81 -13.11 -3.81
N PHE A 70 12.19 -14.32 -3.41
CA PHE A 70 11.44 -15.07 -2.42
C PHE A 70 11.64 -14.45 -1.03
N ASN A 71 10.66 -13.66 -0.59
CA ASN A 71 10.61 -13.13 0.75
C ASN A 71 9.92 -14.13 1.69
N LEU A 72 10.54 -14.42 2.84
CA LEU A 72 9.90 -15.21 3.88
C LEU A 72 8.63 -14.50 4.35
N ILE A 73 7.51 -15.23 4.35
CA ILE A 73 6.22 -14.70 4.79
C ILE A 73 6.30 -14.35 6.27
N LYS A 74 5.95 -13.10 6.56
CA LYS A 74 6.08 -12.48 7.87
C LYS A 74 4.71 -11.99 8.32
N SER A 75 4.20 -12.54 9.42
CA SER A 75 2.96 -12.06 10.03
C SER A 75 3.20 -10.85 10.94
N GLY A 76 2.30 -9.88 10.91
CA GLY A 76 2.35 -8.72 11.79
C GLY A 76 1.03 -7.96 11.82
N ASN A 77 0.95 -7.00 12.75
CA ASN A 77 -0.17 -6.06 12.81
C ASN A 77 0.11 -4.84 11.92
N LEU A 78 -0.94 -4.41 11.20
CA LEU A 78 -0.99 -3.15 10.45
C LEU A 78 -1.86 -2.15 11.22
N ASP A 79 -1.26 -1.04 11.62
CA ASP A 79 -1.96 0.06 12.27
C ASP A 79 -2.00 1.26 11.31
N LEU A 80 -3.21 1.77 11.02
CA LEU A 80 -3.42 2.95 10.19
C LEU A 80 -3.91 4.12 11.04
N ALA A 81 -3.19 5.24 10.99
CA ALA A 81 -3.59 6.49 11.64
C ALA A 81 -3.82 7.58 10.59
N LEU A 82 -4.96 8.25 10.68
CA LEU A 82 -5.34 9.35 9.80
C LEU A 82 -5.54 10.62 10.64
N ALA A 83 -4.96 11.73 10.19
CA ALA A 83 -5.12 13.03 10.79
C ALA A 83 -5.70 14.00 9.74
N PHE A 84 -6.77 14.70 10.11
CA PHE A 84 -7.44 15.67 9.26
C PHE A 84 -7.20 17.07 9.81
N SER A 85 -6.94 18.04 8.93
CA SER A 85 -6.73 19.44 9.31
C SER A 85 -7.99 20.11 9.88
N GLN A 86 -9.16 19.53 9.58
CA GLN A 86 -10.47 19.97 10.06
C GLN A 86 -11.26 18.77 10.57
N SER A 87 -12.27 19.03 11.40
CA SER A 87 -13.20 17.97 11.83
C SER A 87 -14.00 17.46 10.64
N LEU A 88 -14.21 16.15 10.58
CA LEU A 88 -15.04 15.55 9.54
C LEU A 88 -16.52 15.84 9.81
N ASP A 89 -17.24 16.32 8.81
CA ASP A 89 -18.69 16.57 8.90
C ASP A 89 -19.51 15.27 9.02
N SER A 90 -18.93 14.14 8.61
CA SER A 90 -19.55 12.82 8.65
C SER A 90 -18.51 11.71 8.80
N SER A 91 -18.97 10.53 9.20
CA SER A 91 -18.11 9.34 9.24
C SER A 91 -17.64 8.96 7.84
N ILE A 92 -16.38 8.57 7.74
CA ILE A 92 -15.78 8.06 6.50
C ILE A 92 -15.66 6.54 6.55
N VAL A 93 -15.66 5.93 5.37
CA VAL A 93 -15.30 4.52 5.19
C VAL A 93 -13.90 4.47 4.59
N VAL A 94 -13.01 3.74 5.25
CA VAL A 94 -11.66 3.49 4.75
C VAL A 94 -11.64 2.08 4.17
N ILE A 95 -11.31 1.96 2.89
CA ILE A 95 -11.14 0.68 2.21
C ILE A 95 -9.65 0.41 2.11
N ILE A 96 -9.23 -0.75 2.62
CA ILE A 96 -7.85 -1.22 2.53
C ILE A 96 -7.84 -2.41 1.58
N TYR A 97 -7.05 -2.31 0.52
CA TYR A 97 -6.76 -3.39 -0.41
C TYR A 97 -5.30 -3.79 -0.22
N MET A 98 -5.04 -5.09 -0.07
CA MET A 98 -3.70 -5.64 0.10
C MET A 98 -3.51 -6.82 -0.85
N GLU A 99 -2.35 -6.84 -1.50
CA GLU A 99 -1.83 -7.98 -2.25
C GLU A 99 -0.64 -8.54 -1.47
N TYR A 100 -0.56 -9.85 -1.36
CA TYR A 100 0.51 -10.54 -0.66
C TYR A 100 0.71 -11.94 -1.24
N ASP A 101 1.97 -12.38 -1.23
CA ASP A 101 2.32 -13.73 -1.66
C ASP A 101 1.84 -14.76 -0.65
N ASN A 102 1.44 -15.92 -1.16
CA ASN A 102 1.07 -17.08 -0.36
C ASN A 102 1.99 -18.24 -0.71
N LEU A 103 2.43 -19.00 0.28
CA LEU A 103 3.30 -20.15 0.09
C LEU A 103 2.44 -21.39 -0.17
N VAL A 104 2.68 -22.03 -1.32
CA VAL A 104 2.16 -23.37 -1.61
C VAL A 104 3.34 -24.34 -1.62
N GLU A 105 3.33 -25.30 -0.70
CA GLU A 105 4.33 -26.35 -0.61
C GLU A 105 3.75 -27.67 -1.13
N ILE A 106 4.50 -28.36 -1.98
CA ILE A 106 4.20 -29.72 -2.45
C ILE A 106 5.31 -30.62 -1.95
N ASN A 107 4.97 -31.56 -1.07
CA ASN A 107 5.96 -32.48 -0.53
C ASN A 107 6.25 -33.66 -1.49
N ASN A 108 7.22 -34.50 -1.13
CA ASN A 108 7.59 -35.68 -1.94
C ASN A 108 6.46 -36.71 -2.10
N ASN A 109 5.40 -36.62 -1.27
CA ASN A 109 4.21 -37.46 -1.36
C ASN A 109 3.10 -36.80 -2.19
N TYR A 110 3.37 -35.68 -2.87
CA TYR A 110 2.41 -34.86 -3.61
C TYR A 110 1.28 -34.28 -2.74
N GLU A 111 1.47 -34.20 -1.43
CA GLU A 111 0.53 -33.53 -0.54
C GLU A 111 0.77 -32.02 -0.63
N VAL A 112 -0.34 -31.27 -0.69
CA VAL A 112 -0.33 -29.81 -0.86
C VAL A 112 -0.66 -29.13 0.46
N SER A 113 0.23 -28.27 0.93
CA SER A 113 -0.02 -27.37 2.07
C SER A 113 0.10 -25.92 1.65
N HIS A 114 -0.67 -25.04 2.31
CA HIS A 114 -0.70 -23.61 2.05
C HIS A 114 -0.91 -22.83 3.35
N ASP A 115 -0.57 -21.55 3.35
CA ASP A 115 -0.61 -20.67 4.51
C ASP A 115 -1.70 -19.58 4.47
N TYR A 116 -2.41 -19.42 3.35
CA TYR A 116 -3.52 -18.49 3.25
C TYR A 116 -4.75 -18.95 4.06
N LYS A 117 -5.53 -17.98 4.56
CA LYS A 117 -6.81 -18.19 5.23
C LYS A 117 -7.93 -17.64 4.35
N LEU A 118 -8.90 -18.48 4.02
CA LEU A 118 -10.14 -18.09 3.32
C LEU A 118 -11.11 -17.36 4.27
#